data_AF-A0A934EJN6-F1
#
_entry.id   AF-A0A934EJN6-F1
#
_cell.length_a   1.000
_cell.length_b   1.000
_cell.length_c   1.000
_cell.angle_alpha   90.00
_cell.angle_beta   90.00
_cell.angle_gamma   90.00
#
_symmetry.space_group_name_H-M   'P 1'
#
loop_
_entity.id
_entity.type
_entity.pdbx_description
1 polymer ?
#
loop_
_entity_poly.entity_id
_entity_poly.type
_entity_poly.pdbx_seq_one_letter_code
_entity_poly.pdbx_strand_id
1 'polypeptide(L)'
;METLDNINDDDIDTELIEKISLPFAKGNVVLPLKRENDELFGAVSDSRGVFALRDLARSLNLKPHPVQADEKVIIDAINRIFSRTSRVDEAMGVIKGEDLSLVATEFESPKDLLELTEE
;
A
#
# COMPACT_ATOMS: atom_id res chain seq x y z
N MET A 1 13.34 -5.34 18.01
CA MET A 1 12.57 -4.48 17.08
C MET A 1 11.98 -3.38 17.93
N GLU A 2 12.09 -2.14 17.48
CA GLU A 2 11.41 -1.02 18.13
C GLU A 2 9.88 -1.24 18.03
N THR A 3 9.14 -0.86 19.08
CA THR A 3 7.68 -0.97 19.12
C THR A 3 7.08 0.43 19.20
N LEU A 4 6.12 0.73 18.31
CA LEU A 4 5.37 1.97 18.30
C LEU A 4 4.03 1.79 19.01
N ASP A 5 3.78 2.62 20.03
CA ASP A 5 2.48 2.69 20.70
C ASP A 5 1.46 3.52 19.89
N ASN A 6 1.95 4.38 18.99
CA ASN A 6 1.13 5.22 18.12
C ASN A 6 1.86 5.54 16.81
N ILE A 7 1.10 5.81 15.75
CA ILE A 7 1.60 6.24 14.44
C ILE A 7 1.01 7.62 14.15
N ASN A 8 1.86 8.63 14.01
CA ASN A 8 1.45 9.98 13.63
C ASN A 8 1.38 10.08 12.09
N ASP A 9 0.35 10.75 11.60
CA ASP A 9 0.08 10.91 10.17
C ASP A 9 1.15 11.81 9.51
N ASP A 10 1.77 12.74 10.25
CA ASP A 10 2.84 13.63 9.75
C ASP A 10 4.17 12.91 9.47
N ASP A 11 4.36 11.72 10.04
CA ASP A 11 5.56 10.90 9.85
C ASP A 11 5.42 9.96 8.63
N ILE A 12 4.29 10.03 7.92
CA ILE A 12 3.96 9.16 6.79
C ILE A 12 4.21 9.88 5.45
N ASP A 13 5.09 9.29 4.67
CA ASP A 13 5.38 9.68 3.29
C ASP A 13 4.23 9.27 2.36
N THR A 14 3.46 10.25 1.91
CA THR A 14 2.26 10.03 1.08
C THR A 14 2.56 9.37 -0.26
N GLU A 15 3.77 9.56 -0.83
CA GLU A 15 4.15 8.89 -2.08
C GLU A 15 4.27 7.37 -1.92
N LEU A 16 4.51 6.86 -0.70
CA LEU A 16 4.50 5.43 -0.41
C LEU A 16 3.07 4.89 -0.34
N ILE A 17 2.14 5.71 0.15
CA ILE A 17 0.72 5.35 0.27
C ILE A 17 0.09 5.20 -1.11
N GLU A 18 0.43 6.07 -2.05
CA GLU A 18 -0.05 5.99 -3.45
C GLU A 18 0.38 4.70 -4.18
N LYS A 19 1.40 4.01 -3.68
CA LYS A 19 1.93 2.77 -4.27
C LYS A 19 1.24 1.51 -3.76
N ILE A 20 0.38 1.62 -2.76
CA ILE A 20 -0.32 0.47 -2.17
C ILE A 20 -1.83 0.72 -2.12
N SER A 21 -2.61 -0.35 -2.27
CA SER A 21 -4.06 -0.28 -2.14
C SER A 21 -4.49 -0.46 -0.69
N LEU A 22 -5.64 0.11 -0.32
CA LEU A 22 -6.24 -0.08 1.01
C LEU A 22 -6.44 -1.57 1.36
N PRO A 23 -6.93 -2.45 0.46
CA PRO A 23 -7.01 -3.89 0.74
C PRO A 23 -5.65 -4.54 1.01
N PHE A 24 -4.59 -4.14 0.30
CA PHE A 24 -3.24 -4.67 0.55
C PHE A 24 -2.74 -4.28 1.95
N ALA A 25 -2.88 -3.00 2.32
CA ALA A 25 -2.46 -2.49 3.63
C ALA A 25 -3.19 -3.21 4.78
N LYS A 26 -4.53 -3.32 4.68
CA LYS A 26 -5.34 -3.99 5.70
C LYS A 26 -5.13 -5.50 5.74
N GLY A 27 -5.09 -6.15 4.58
CA GLY A 27 -4.98 -7.60 4.48
C GLY A 27 -3.67 -8.15 5.01
N ASN A 28 -2.59 -7.36 4.94
CA ASN A 28 -1.28 -7.73 5.46
C ASN A 28 -0.93 -7.04 6.79
N VAL A 29 -1.80 -6.17 7.31
CA VAL A 29 -1.56 -5.33 8.50
C VAL A 29 -0.17 -4.66 8.43
N VAL A 30 0.02 -3.91 7.34
CA VAL A 30 1.28 -3.22 7.03
C VAL A 30 1.01 -1.78 6.61
N LEU A 31 1.81 -0.85 7.12
CA LEU A 31 1.76 0.55 6.73
C LEU A 31 3.18 1.07 6.49
N PRO A 32 3.58 1.37 5.24
CA PRO A 32 4.85 2.05 4.98
C PRO A 32 4.81 3.46 5.59
N LEU A 33 5.87 3.82 6.29
CA LEU A 33 5.99 5.08 7.01
C LEU A 33 6.85 6.06 6.23
N LYS A 34 8.12 5.75 6.02
CA LYS A 34 9.07 6.66 5.38
C LYS A 34 10.22 5.92 4.72
N ARG A 35 10.96 6.65 3.89
CA ARG A 35 12.23 6.24 3.30
C ARG A 35 13.37 7.00 3.97
N GLU A 36 14.38 6.30 4.46
CA GLU A 36 15.56 6.93 5.08
C GLU A 36 16.78 6.02 4.91
N ASN A 37 17.91 6.57 4.45
CA ASN A 37 19.18 5.84 4.30
C ASN A 37 19.09 4.49 3.54
N ASP A 38 18.42 4.48 2.38
CA ASP A 38 18.14 3.26 1.59
C ASP A 38 17.27 2.21 2.30
N GLU A 39 16.59 2.59 3.39
CA GLU A 39 15.66 1.74 4.11
C GLU A 39 14.21 2.21 3.95
N LEU A 40 13.30 1.25 3.86
CA LEU A 40 11.85 1.45 3.92
C LEU A 40 11.37 1.08 5.32
N PHE A 41 11.01 2.10 6.10
CA PHE A 41 10.39 1.92 7.41
C PHE A 41 8.92 1.58 7.23
N GLY A 42 8.46 0.53 7.91
CA GLY A 42 7.05 0.14 7.87
C GLY A 42 6.57 -0.44 9.19
N ALA A 43 5.39 -0.02 9.63
CA ALA A 43 4.73 -0.59 10.79
C ALA A 43 4.12 -1.95 10.44
N VAL A 44 4.38 -2.96 11.28
CA VAL A 44 3.92 -4.34 11.11
C VAL A 44 3.48 -4.95 12.45
N SER A 45 2.46 -5.81 12.44
CA SER A 45 1.98 -6.51 13.65
C SER A 45 2.49 -7.95 13.76
N ASP A 46 2.78 -8.60 12.64
CA ASP A 46 3.16 -10.01 12.61
C ASP A 46 4.09 -10.33 11.43
N SER A 47 4.38 -11.62 11.24
CA SER A 47 5.23 -12.09 10.15
C SER A 47 4.67 -11.79 8.76
N ARG A 48 3.34 -11.78 8.58
CA ARG A 48 2.70 -11.45 7.29
C ARG A 48 2.98 -10.00 6.93
N GLY A 49 2.85 -9.09 7.89
CA GLY A 49 3.22 -7.68 7.71
C GLY A 49 4.70 -7.52 7.36
N VAL A 50 5.59 -8.25 8.02
CA VAL A 50 7.02 -8.27 7.69
C VAL A 50 7.25 -8.73 6.26
N PHE A 51 6.63 -9.83 5.81
CA PHE A 51 6.81 -10.30 4.43
C PHE A 51 6.28 -9.30 3.40
N ALA A 52 5.12 -8.71 3.64
CA ALA A 52 4.57 -7.67 2.77
C ALA A 52 5.48 -6.43 2.68
N LEU A 53 6.06 -5.99 3.80
CA LEU A 53 7.03 -4.90 3.82
C LEU A 53 8.30 -5.24 3.02
N ARG A 54 8.79 -6.48 3.14
CA ARG A 54 9.96 -6.94 2.38
C ARG A 54 9.70 -6.92 0.87
N ASP A 55 8.53 -7.35 0.43
CA ASP A 55 8.15 -7.31 -0.99
C ASP A 55 8.02 -5.88 -1.52
N LEU A 56 7.43 -4.98 -0.72
CA LEU A 56 7.35 -3.55 -1.06
C LEU A 56 8.74 -2.90 -1.11
N ALA A 57 9.61 -3.18 -0.13
CA ALA A 57 10.97 -2.66 -0.13
C ALA A 57 11.76 -3.16 -1.37
N ARG A 58 11.58 -4.43 -1.73
CA ARG A 58 12.21 -5.02 -2.91
C ARG A 58 11.77 -4.34 -4.21
N SER A 59 10.49 -4.01 -4.37
CA SER A 59 10.00 -3.31 -5.58
C SER A 59 10.51 -1.87 -5.67
N LEU A 60 10.90 -1.28 -4.54
CA LEU A 60 11.49 0.06 -4.44
C LEU A 60 13.03 0.06 -4.41
N ASN A 61 13.65 -1.12 -4.49
CA ASN A 61 15.11 -1.29 -4.36
C ASN A 61 15.67 -0.72 -3.04
N LEU A 62 14.91 -0.89 -1.95
CA LEU A 62 15.23 -0.48 -0.58
C LEU A 62 15.40 -1.69 0.34
N LYS A 63 16.05 -1.49 1.49
CA LYS A 63 16.10 -2.47 2.57
C LYS A 63 14.87 -2.33 3.47
N PRO A 64 14.18 -3.42 3.84
CA PRO A 64 13.03 -3.34 4.72
C PRO A 64 13.46 -3.13 6.18
N HIS A 65 12.88 -2.13 6.83
CA HIS A 65 13.06 -1.86 8.26
C HIS A 65 11.71 -1.99 8.99
N PRO A 66 11.36 -3.19 9.47
CA PRO A 66 10.09 -3.39 10.16
C PRO A 66 10.11 -2.77 11.56
N VAL A 67 9.08 -1.99 11.86
CA VAL A 67 8.81 -1.44 13.20
C VAL A 67 7.55 -2.10 13.74
N GLN A 68 7.64 -2.66 14.95
CA GLN A 68 6.54 -3.41 15.52
C GLN A 68 5.45 -2.45 16.01
N ALA A 69 4.18 -2.76 15.80
CA ALA A 69 3.07 -2.05 16.44
C ALA A 69 1.88 -3.01 16.62
N ASP A 70 0.98 -2.68 17.53
CA ASP A 70 -0.26 -3.44 17.66
C ASP A 70 -1.10 -3.34 16.38
N GLU A 71 -1.74 -4.44 15.98
CA GLU A 71 -2.60 -4.47 14.78
C GLU A 71 -3.65 -3.35 14.81
N LYS A 72 -4.24 -3.10 15.98
CA LYS A 72 -5.20 -2.03 16.16
C LYS A 72 -4.61 -0.65 15.84
N VAL A 73 -3.38 -0.36 16.29
CA VAL A 73 -2.69 0.92 16.01
C VAL A 73 -2.47 1.09 14.51
N ILE A 74 -2.04 0.03 13.82
CA ILE A 74 -1.79 0.05 12.37
C ILE A 74 -3.09 0.24 11.60
N ILE A 75 -4.15 -0.52 11.93
CA ILE A 75 -5.45 -0.41 11.26
C ILE A 75 -6.09 0.96 11.48
N ASP A 76 -5.99 1.51 12.69
CA ASP A 76 -6.48 2.86 13.00
C ASP A 76 -5.75 3.91 12.14
N ALA A 77 -4.42 3.80 11.97
CA ALA A 77 -3.64 4.68 11.11
C ALA A 77 -3.96 4.53 9.62
N ILE A 78 -4.08 3.31 9.11
CA ILE A 78 -4.50 3.03 7.72
C ILE A 78 -5.85 3.69 7.43
N ASN A 79 -6.83 3.54 8.32
CA ASN A 79 -8.15 4.15 8.14
C ASN A 79 -8.08 5.68 8.04
N ARG A 80 -7.28 6.34 8.90
CA ARG A 80 -7.11 7.80 8.87
C ARG A 80 -6.47 8.26 7.56
N ILE A 81 -5.35 7.66 7.17
CA ILE A 81 -4.57 8.06 5.99
C ILE A 81 -5.40 7.91 4.71
N PHE A 82 -5.99 6.74 4.48
CA PHE A 82 -6.78 6.53 3.27
C PHE A 82 -8.06 7.38 3.24
N SER A 83 -8.67 7.69 4.39
CA SER A 83 -9.79 8.63 4.43
C SER A 83 -9.39 10.06 4.02
N ARG A 84 -8.14 10.45 4.28
CA ARG A 84 -7.59 11.75 3.91
C ARG A 84 -7.28 11.80 2.42
N THR A 85 -6.62 10.77 1.89
CA THR A 85 -6.29 10.67 0.46
C THR A 85 -7.54 10.69 -0.41
N SER A 86 -8.59 9.92 -0.07
CA SER A 86 -9.86 9.95 -0.81
C SER A 86 -10.48 11.35 -0.88
N ARG A 87 -10.46 12.11 0.22
CA ARG A 87 -10.98 13.49 0.23
C ARG A 87 -10.17 14.43 -0.66
N VAL A 88 -8.85 14.22 -0.77
CA VAL A 88 -7.98 14.99 -1.65
C VAL A 88 -8.27 14.65 -3.11
N ASP A 89 -8.37 13.36 -3.45
CA ASP A 89 -8.73 12.91 -4.81
C ASP A 89 -10.10 13.45 -5.24
N GLU A 90 -11.11 13.41 -4.37
CA GLU A 90 -12.43 13.98 -4.64
C GLU A 90 -12.36 15.50 -4.87
N ALA A 91 -11.63 16.24 -4.03
CA ALA A 91 -11.46 17.69 -4.19
C ALA A 91 -10.72 18.06 -5.48
N MET A 92 -9.73 17.27 -5.89
CA MET A 92 -9.01 17.47 -7.15
C MET A 92 -9.84 17.04 -8.38
N GLY A 93 -10.65 15.99 -8.24
CA GLY A 93 -11.56 15.50 -9.28
C GLY A 93 -12.64 16.53 -9.65
N VAL A 94 -13.14 17.29 -8.68
CA VAL A 94 -14.09 18.41 -8.92
C VAL A 94 -13.45 19.54 -9.74
N ILE A 95 -12.13 19.73 -9.67
CA ILE A 95 -11.40 20.76 -10.44
C ILE A 95 -11.07 20.29 -11.87
N LYS A 96 -11.00 18.98 -12.10
CA LYS A 96 -10.78 18.34 -13.43
C LYS A 96 -12.07 18.01 -14.19
N GLY A 97 -13.21 18.55 -13.75
CA GLY A 97 -14.56 18.22 -14.25
C GLY A 97 -14.99 18.81 -15.60
N GLU A 98 -14.07 19.11 -16.51
CA GLU A 98 -14.37 19.20 -17.94
C GLU A 98 -13.42 18.24 -18.67
N ASP A 99 -14.01 17.24 -19.34
CA ASP A 99 -13.40 16.21 -20.19
C ASP A 99 -12.74 14.98 -19.54
N LEU A 100 -13.54 13.93 -19.25
CA LEU A 100 -13.08 12.53 -19.18
C LEU A 100 -14.19 11.55 -19.60
N SER A 101 -14.48 11.50 -20.90
CA SER A 101 -14.66 10.20 -21.56
C SER A 101 -13.30 9.49 -21.63
N LEU A 102 -13.28 8.15 -21.58
CA LEU A 102 -12.11 7.24 -21.53
C LEU A 102 -11.61 7.03 -20.08
N VAL A 103 -11.66 5.84 -19.49
CA VAL A 103 -11.03 4.60 -19.95
C VAL A 103 -11.84 3.38 -19.48
N ALA A 104 -12.31 2.58 -20.43
CA ALA A 104 -12.62 1.18 -20.23
C ALA A 104 -11.30 0.40 -20.27
N THR A 105 -11.00 -0.37 -19.22
CA THR A 105 -10.03 -1.45 -19.33
C THR A 105 -10.66 -2.68 -18.69
N GLU A 106 -11.14 -3.56 -19.56
CA GLU A 106 -11.57 -4.91 -19.26
C GLU A 106 -10.40 -5.68 -18.61
N PHE A 107 -10.67 -6.30 -17.46
CA PHE A 107 -9.77 -7.27 -16.84
C PHE A 107 -9.94 -8.60 -17.60
N GLU A 108 -9.10 -8.85 -18.61
CA GLU A 108 -8.99 -10.17 -19.25
C GLU A 108 -8.04 -11.05 -18.44
N SER A 109 -8.58 -12.04 -17.73
CA SER A 109 -7.79 -13.12 -17.13
C SER A 109 -7.18 -13.97 -18.24
N PRO A 110 -5.88 -14.34 -18.19
CA PRO A 110 -5.28 -15.18 -19.22
C PRO A 110 -5.95 -16.56 -19.22
N LYS A 111 -6.53 -16.94 -20.37
CA LYS A 111 -6.91 -18.33 -20.66
C LYS A 111 -5.64 -19.17 -20.74
N ASP A 112 -5.53 -20.20 -19.91
CA ASP A 112 -4.57 -21.29 -20.12
C ASP A 112 -4.87 -21.98 -21.46
N LEU A 113 -4.06 -21.65 -22.46
CA LEU A 113 -3.95 -22.38 -23.73
C LEU A 113 -2.99 -23.56 -23.51
N LEU A 114 -3.53 -24.70 -23.08
CA LEU A 114 -2.87 -26.00 -23.25
C LEU A 114 -3.48 -26.70 -24.45
N GLU A 115 -2.96 -26.35 -25.62
CA GLU A 115 -3.03 -27.08 -26.89
C GLU A 115 -1.62 -27.70 -27.05
N LEU A 116 -1.42 -29.01 -27.11
CA LEU A 116 -1.65 -29.97 -28.20
C LEU A 116 -1.15 -31.33 -27.63
N THR A 117 -1.67 -32.52 -27.95
CA THR A 117 -1.87 -33.12 -29.28
C THR A 117 -2.86 -34.29 -29.18
N GLU A 118 -3.82 -34.37 -30.10
CA GLU A 118 -4.47 -35.63 -30.48
C GLU A 118 -3.54 -36.40 -31.44
N GLU A 119 -3.13 -37.62 -31.06
CA GLU A 119 -3.27 -38.88 -31.83
C GLU A 119 -2.97 -40.08 -30.92
#